data_AF-A0A2L1S6X0-F1
#
_entry.id   AF-A0A2L1S6X0-F1
#
_cell.length_a   1.000
_cell.length_b   1.000
_cell.length_c   1.000
_cell.angle_alpha   90.00
_cell.angle_beta   90.00
_cell.angle_gamma   90.00
#
_symmetry.space_group_name_H-M   'P 1'
#
loop_
_entity.id
_entity.type
_entity.pdbx_description
1 polymer ?
#
loop_
_entity_poly.entity_id
_entity_poly.type
_entity_poly.pdbx_seq_one_letter_code
_entity_poly.pdbx_strand_id
1 'polypeptide(L)'
;MKIAVLRERFEGESRVAATPETVAKYIALGAEIAVEKDAGTGSRIADEQFKEAGATIGATAATTLKGADIVLCVRRPAAADLKGVNTGALLIGALDPYGNDKDVAALAKAGVAAISMEFMPRITRAQVMDILSSQANLAGYQAVIEAAAVFDRAMPMMMTAAGTVRPAKAFVMGAGVAGLQAIATAKRLGAVVSATDVRAAAGEQVESLGGKFIMTDALKDASGTGGYARELTKDEQAAQAELVAGHISKQDIVVTTALIPGRPAPKLVTKAMVESMAPGSVIVDLAAERGGNVELTQPGKVITHNGVTIIGYTNLAGHIPTTASQLYARNLLAFIDTLVDKKEKKLAINWDDELVKATVLTREGAVVHPAFAAPQADTAHDPEAKPAPANKPAAKKAPAKADLAHDQEAKPAPVKKPATRKPAASKSTASKSAAAPKPDVAHDPEAKPAPRRTAARKPAAKAAAAEAHPQTDTAAKAPAAKKPAARKPAAKKPAAKKPAAPEGGDK
;
A
#
# COMPACT_ATOMS: atom_id res chain seq x y z
N MET A 1 5.44 -13.18 -30.22
CA MET A 1 5.67 -11.81 -29.69
C MET A 1 6.82 -11.87 -28.70
N LYS A 2 7.59 -10.80 -28.49
CA LYS A 2 8.66 -10.77 -27.47
C LYS A 2 8.27 -9.87 -26.28
N ILE A 3 8.42 -10.40 -25.08
CA ILE A 3 8.17 -9.70 -23.82
C ILE A 3 9.50 -9.56 -23.06
N ALA A 4 9.87 -8.33 -22.73
CA ALA A 4 11.05 -7.99 -21.95
C ALA A 4 10.67 -7.65 -20.50
N VAL A 5 11.39 -8.20 -19.53
CA VAL A 5 11.25 -7.91 -18.09
C VAL A 5 12.53 -7.22 -17.63
N LEU A 6 12.44 -5.96 -17.24
CA LEU A 6 13.59 -5.19 -16.79
C LEU A 6 13.90 -5.45 -15.31
N ARG A 7 15.17 -5.22 -14.94
CA ARG A 7 15.56 -5.08 -13.55
C ARG A 7 15.16 -3.69 -13.05
N GLU A 8 14.51 -3.65 -11.89
CA GLU A 8 14.19 -2.39 -11.22
C GLU A 8 15.48 -1.66 -10.77
N ARG A 9 15.47 -0.34 -10.97
CA ARG A 9 16.62 0.56 -10.74
C ARG A 9 16.36 1.62 -9.67
N PHE A 10 15.10 1.76 -9.25
CA PHE A 10 14.71 2.71 -8.22
C PHE A 10 15.23 2.25 -6.84
N GLU A 11 15.71 3.19 -6.02
CA GLU A 11 16.28 2.85 -4.72
C GLU A 11 15.23 2.23 -3.77
N GLY A 12 15.56 1.08 -3.17
CA GLY A 12 14.61 0.33 -2.35
C GLY A 12 13.51 -0.38 -3.14
N GLU A 13 13.56 -0.40 -4.49
CA GLU A 13 12.73 -1.32 -5.27
C GLU A 13 13.40 -2.69 -5.38
N SER A 14 12.70 -3.69 -4.87
CA SER A 14 13.15 -5.07 -4.74
C SER A 14 12.20 -6.04 -5.44
N ARG A 15 11.06 -5.56 -5.94
CA ARG A 15 10.08 -6.34 -6.70
C ARG A 15 10.54 -6.56 -8.15
N VAL A 16 9.86 -7.48 -8.85
CA VAL A 16 10.07 -7.77 -10.27
C VAL A 16 8.73 -7.98 -10.96
N ALA A 17 8.62 -7.54 -12.22
CA ALA A 17 7.36 -7.53 -12.98
C ALA A 17 6.91 -8.91 -13.53
N ALA A 18 7.77 -9.93 -13.41
CA ALA A 18 7.45 -11.31 -13.77
C ALA A 18 8.05 -12.31 -12.78
N THR A 19 7.40 -13.47 -12.66
CA THR A 19 7.86 -14.64 -11.90
C THR A 19 7.90 -15.88 -12.79
N PRO A 20 8.62 -16.96 -12.41
CA PRO A 20 8.68 -18.21 -13.18
C PRO A 20 7.29 -18.77 -13.58
N GLU A 21 6.30 -18.68 -12.69
CA GLU A 21 4.91 -19.04 -12.99
C GLU A 21 4.33 -18.23 -14.16
N THR A 22 4.49 -16.91 -14.14
CA THR A 22 3.97 -16.04 -15.19
C THR A 22 4.76 -16.17 -16.49
N VAL A 23 6.07 -16.42 -16.42
CA VAL A 23 6.92 -16.70 -17.60
C VAL A 23 6.39 -17.92 -18.36
N ALA A 24 6.15 -19.03 -17.67
CA ALA A 24 5.58 -20.23 -18.30
C ALA A 24 4.20 -19.96 -18.94
N LYS A 25 3.37 -19.11 -18.32
CA LYS A 25 2.06 -18.71 -18.86
C LYS A 25 2.17 -17.79 -20.08
N TYR A 26 3.11 -16.83 -20.09
CA TYR A 26 3.39 -16.01 -21.28
C TYR A 26 3.90 -16.87 -22.45
N ILE A 27 4.75 -17.87 -22.19
CA ILE A 27 5.23 -18.81 -23.21
C ILE A 27 4.07 -19.66 -23.76
N ALA A 28 3.12 -20.09 -22.92
CA ALA A 28 1.91 -20.78 -23.38
C ALA A 28 1.07 -19.91 -24.35
N LEU A 29 0.98 -18.60 -24.09
CA LEU A 29 0.38 -17.59 -24.97
C LEU A 29 1.19 -17.31 -26.26
N GLY A 30 2.39 -17.90 -26.42
CA GLY A 30 3.25 -17.71 -27.59
C GLY A 30 4.18 -16.49 -27.51
N ALA A 31 4.50 -16.04 -26.30
CA ALA A 31 5.54 -15.05 -26.08
C ALA A 31 6.93 -15.69 -25.92
N GLU A 32 7.93 -15.08 -26.55
CA GLU A 32 9.33 -15.24 -26.16
C GLU A 32 9.60 -14.28 -25.00
N ILE A 33 10.13 -14.79 -23.88
CA ILE A 33 10.44 -13.97 -22.71
C ILE A 33 11.96 -13.73 -22.63
N ALA A 34 12.34 -12.47 -22.43
CA ALA A 34 13.68 -12.08 -22.01
C ALA A 34 13.62 -11.37 -20.65
N VAL A 35 14.41 -11.83 -19.68
CA VAL A 35 14.52 -11.21 -18.35
C VAL A 35 15.92 -10.62 -18.22
N GLU A 36 16.04 -9.38 -17.74
CA GLU A 36 17.34 -8.77 -17.46
C GLU A 36 18.03 -9.51 -16.30
N LYS A 37 19.35 -9.73 -16.43
CA LYS A 37 20.18 -10.37 -15.40
C LYS A 37 19.96 -9.72 -14.03
N ASP A 38 19.83 -10.54 -12.99
CA ASP A 38 19.61 -10.14 -11.60
C ASP A 38 18.28 -9.38 -11.36
N ALA A 39 17.32 -9.36 -12.30
CA ALA A 39 16.03 -8.68 -12.11
C ALA A 39 15.20 -9.28 -10.98
N GLY A 40 15.26 -10.60 -10.77
CA GLY A 40 14.53 -11.29 -9.69
C GLY A 40 15.22 -11.30 -8.33
N THR A 41 16.48 -10.84 -8.23
CA THR A 41 17.33 -11.04 -7.06
C THR A 41 16.73 -10.43 -5.79
N GLY A 42 16.15 -9.23 -5.86
CA GLY A 42 15.44 -8.59 -4.74
C GLY A 42 14.23 -9.38 -4.24
N SER A 43 13.55 -10.10 -5.15
CA SER A 43 12.38 -10.96 -4.88
C SER A 43 12.73 -12.39 -4.52
N ARG A 44 14.03 -12.71 -4.35
CA ARG A 44 14.56 -14.06 -4.09
C ARG A 44 14.29 -15.04 -5.25
N ILE A 45 14.22 -14.53 -6.48
CA ILE A 45 14.08 -15.33 -7.70
C ILE A 45 15.41 -15.27 -8.45
N ALA A 46 16.09 -16.41 -8.57
CA ALA A 46 17.36 -16.51 -9.27
C ALA A 46 17.16 -16.53 -10.80
N ASP A 47 18.16 -16.06 -11.55
CA ASP A 47 18.17 -16.10 -13.02
C ASP A 47 17.93 -17.53 -13.56
N GLU A 48 18.44 -18.54 -12.85
CA GLU A 48 18.25 -19.96 -13.15
C GLU A 48 16.76 -20.36 -13.15
N GLN A 49 15.97 -19.85 -12.21
CA GLN A 49 14.54 -20.16 -12.11
C GLN A 49 13.74 -19.56 -13.27
N PHE A 50 14.20 -18.44 -13.83
CA PHE A 50 13.64 -17.88 -15.07
C PHE A 50 14.04 -18.74 -16.29
N LYS A 51 15.30 -19.20 -16.38
CA LYS A 51 15.75 -20.13 -17.44
C LYS A 51 14.99 -21.44 -17.42
N GLU A 52 14.80 -22.04 -16.24
CA GLU A 52 14.01 -23.26 -16.04
C GLU A 52 12.54 -23.10 -16.46
N ALA A 53 11.97 -21.90 -16.27
CA ALA A 53 10.64 -21.55 -16.77
C ALA A 53 10.58 -21.25 -18.28
N GLY A 54 11.72 -21.28 -19.00
CA GLY A 54 11.82 -21.07 -20.44
C GLY A 54 12.14 -19.63 -20.88
N ALA A 55 12.50 -18.72 -19.96
CA ALA A 55 12.98 -17.39 -20.34
C ALA A 55 14.44 -17.40 -20.79
N THR A 56 14.80 -16.44 -21.64
CA THR A 56 16.19 -16.07 -21.91
C THR A 56 16.65 -15.00 -20.92
N ILE A 57 17.93 -14.99 -20.55
CA ILE A 57 18.52 -13.94 -19.70
C ILE A 57 19.32 -12.96 -20.55
N GLY A 58 18.91 -11.70 -20.56
CA GLY A 58 19.65 -10.61 -21.17
C GLY A 58 20.72 -10.07 -20.22
N ALA A 59 21.99 -10.06 -20.66
CA ALA A 59 23.11 -9.59 -19.85
C ALA A 59 23.03 -8.09 -19.48
N THR A 60 22.24 -7.32 -20.22
CA THR A 60 21.96 -5.89 -20.02
C THR A 60 20.52 -5.55 -20.42
N ALA A 61 19.95 -4.45 -19.91
CA ALA A 61 18.67 -3.91 -20.38
C ALA A 61 18.58 -3.81 -21.92
N ALA A 62 19.61 -3.25 -22.58
CA ALA A 62 19.63 -3.13 -24.05
C ALA A 62 19.51 -4.49 -24.77
N THR A 63 20.19 -5.53 -24.29
CA THR A 63 20.05 -6.89 -24.86
C THR A 63 18.69 -7.52 -24.56
N THR A 64 18.09 -7.19 -23.41
CA THR A 64 16.77 -7.68 -22.99
C THR A 64 15.68 -7.07 -23.88
N LEU A 65 15.72 -5.75 -24.06
CA LEU A 65 14.74 -4.93 -24.79
C LEU A 65 14.80 -5.08 -26.31
N LYS A 66 15.94 -5.48 -26.88
CA LYS A 66 16.12 -5.57 -28.35
C LYS A 66 15.01 -6.38 -29.00
N GLY A 67 14.18 -5.73 -29.81
CA GLY A 67 13.06 -6.35 -30.53
C GLY A 67 11.86 -6.72 -29.66
N ALA A 68 11.70 -6.13 -28.47
CA ALA A 68 10.56 -6.39 -27.59
C ALA A 68 9.29 -5.68 -28.08
N ASP A 69 8.16 -6.40 -28.06
CA ASP A 69 6.81 -5.90 -28.33
C ASP A 69 6.12 -5.41 -27.04
N ILE A 70 6.50 -5.99 -25.88
CA ILE A 70 6.03 -5.58 -24.55
C ILE A 70 7.24 -5.43 -23.62
N VAL A 71 7.23 -4.40 -22.79
CA VAL A 71 8.15 -4.19 -21.67
C VAL A 71 7.35 -4.21 -20.38
N LEU A 72 7.71 -5.10 -19.45
CA LEU A 72 7.14 -5.20 -18.12
C LEU A 72 8.08 -4.54 -17.10
N CYS A 73 7.53 -3.65 -16.29
CA CYS A 73 8.22 -2.93 -15.22
C CYS A 73 7.33 -2.87 -13.97
N VAL A 74 7.93 -2.69 -12.80
CA VAL A 74 7.22 -2.36 -11.57
C VAL A 74 7.02 -0.85 -11.49
N ARG A 75 8.10 -0.06 -11.58
CA ARG A 75 8.06 1.41 -11.63
C ARG A 75 8.39 1.93 -13.03
N ARG A 76 7.91 3.15 -13.34
CA ARG A 76 8.22 3.87 -14.59
C ARG A 76 9.74 3.88 -14.88
N PRO A 77 10.23 3.26 -15.98
CA PRO A 77 11.61 3.43 -16.43
C PRO A 77 11.80 4.81 -17.07
N ALA A 78 13.03 5.31 -17.13
CA ALA A 78 13.31 6.51 -17.90
C ALA A 78 13.15 6.21 -19.40
N ALA A 79 12.63 7.17 -20.17
CA ALA A 79 12.47 7.00 -21.62
C ALA A 79 13.79 6.67 -22.36
N ALA A 80 14.93 7.10 -21.80
CA ALA A 80 16.26 6.79 -22.31
C ALA A 80 16.69 5.31 -22.15
N ASP A 81 16.08 4.58 -21.20
CA ASP A 81 16.35 3.16 -20.93
C ASP A 81 15.61 2.23 -21.89
N LEU A 82 14.55 2.71 -22.55
CA LEU A 82 13.69 1.93 -23.46
C LEU A 82 14.27 1.75 -24.88
N LYS A 83 15.57 2.00 -25.08
CA LYS A 83 16.22 1.89 -26.39
C LYS A 83 16.24 0.46 -26.89
N GLY A 84 15.78 0.25 -28.12
CA GLY A 84 15.82 -1.04 -28.82
C GLY A 84 14.51 -1.84 -28.79
N VAL A 85 13.46 -1.35 -28.13
CA VAL A 85 12.10 -1.87 -28.28
C VAL A 85 11.58 -1.66 -29.71
N ASN A 86 10.55 -2.43 -30.10
CA ASN A 86 9.88 -2.20 -31.38
C ASN A 86 9.06 -0.89 -31.35
N THR A 87 8.88 -0.26 -32.51
CA THR A 87 8.01 0.92 -32.63
C THR A 87 6.59 0.56 -32.22
N GLY A 88 5.99 1.34 -31.31
CA GLY A 88 4.65 1.05 -30.77
C GLY A 88 4.61 -0.03 -29.70
N ALA A 89 5.76 -0.51 -29.19
CA ALA A 89 5.82 -1.48 -28.11
C ALA A 89 5.05 -1.02 -26.87
N LEU A 90 4.37 -1.96 -26.21
CA LEU A 90 3.64 -1.73 -24.97
C LEU A 90 4.61 -1.57 -23.80
N LEU A 91 4.50 -0.49 -23.03
CA LEU A 91 5.16 -0.38 -21.72
C LEU A 91 4.10 -0.54 -20.64
N ILE A 92 4.15 -1.62 -19.86
CA ILE A 92 3.10 -1.96 -18.86
C ILE A 92 3.72 -1.99 -17.47
N GLY A 93 3.18 -1.19 -16.55
CA GLY A 93 3.61 -1.15 -15.15
C GLY A 93 2.89 -0.09 -14.32
N ALA A 94 3.44 0.24 -13.14
CA ALA A 94 3.01 1.41 -12.37
C ALA A 94 3.81 2.64 -12.86
N LEU A 95 3.15 3.50 -13.63
CA LEU A 95 3.81 4.59 -14.34
C LEU A 95 3.78 5.93 -13.62
N ASP A 96 3.11 6.04 -12.47
CA ASP A 96 2.90 7.25 -11.65
C ASP A 96 2.80 8.58 -12.45
N PRO A 97 1.76 8.78 -13.27
CA PRO A 97 1.71 9.94 -14.17
C PRO A 97 1.41 11.27 -13.47
N TYR A 98 0.72 11.28 -12.32
CA TYR A 98 0.35 12.52 -11.63
C TYR A 98 1.58 13.26 -11.07
N GLY A 99 1.79 14.50 -11.52
CA GLY A 99 2.94 15.33 -11.15
C GLY A 99 4.23 14.98 -11.91
N ASN A 100 4.15 14.11 -12.91
CA ASN A 100 5.28 13.56 -13.67
C ASN A 100 5.15 13.80 -15.19
N ASP A 101 4.42 14.84 -15.59
CA ASP A 101 3.99 15.14 -16.96
C ASP A 101 5.15 15.18 -17.97
N LYS A 102 6.34 15.63 -17.53
CA LYS A 102 7.56 15.65 -18.35
C LYS A 102 8.05 14.26 -18.73
N ASP A 103 7.98 13.31 -17.81
CA ASP A 103 8.41 11.92 -18.05
C ASP A 103 7.37 11.19 -18.90
N VAL A 104 6.08 11.45 -18.68
CA VAL A 104 4.98 10.94 -19.52
C VAL A 104 5.15 11.43 -20.96
N ALA A 105 5.43 12.72 -21.16
CA ALA A 105 5.73 13.27 -22.49
C ALA A 105 7.04 12.71 -23.10
N ALA A 106 8.03 12.31 -22.28
CA ALA A 106 9.24 11.65 -22.76
C ALA A 106 8.97 10.20 -23.21
N LEU A 107 8.11 9.46 -22.50
CA LEU A 107 7.64 8.13 -22.93
C LEU A 107 6.87 8.21 -24.26
N ALA A 108 5.98 9.20 -24.41
CA ALA A 108 5.28 9.44 -25.67
C ALA A 108 6.29 9.64 -26.83
N LYS A 109 7.27 10.52 -26.65
CA LYS A 109 8.34 10.79 -27.64
C LYS A 109 9.25 9.59 -27.93
N ALA A 110 9.36 8.63 -27.01
CA ALA A 110 10.07 7.37 -27.24
C ALA A 110 9.30 6.40 -28.15
N GLY A 111 8.06 6.71 -28.54
CA GLY A 111 7.25 5.91 -29.47
C GLY A 111 6.65 4.65 -28.84
N VAL A 112 6.63 4.55 -27.50
CA VAL A 112 5.99 3.45 -26.78
C VAL A 112 4.52 3.76 -26.50
N ALA A 113 3.70 2.71 -26.48
CA ALA A 113 2.34 2.74 -26.00
C ALA A 113 2.34 2.43 -24.49
N ALA A 114 2.42 3.47 -23.67
CA ALA A 114 2.53 3.31 -22.22
C ALA A 114 1.15 3.06 -21.60
N ILE A 115 1.06 2.00 -20.79
CA ILE A 115 -0.15 1.55 -20.10
C ILE A 115 0.06 1.71 -18.58
N SER A 116 -0.67 2.64 -17.96
CA SER A 116 -0.62 2.90 -16.53
C SER A 116 -1.59 1.98 -15.80
N MET A 117 -1.06 0.95 -15.15
CA MET A 117 -1.89 -0.05 -14.45
C MET A 117 -2.63 0.53 -13.22
N GLU A 118 -2.24 1.71 -12.75
CA GLU A 118 -2.97 2.46 -11.70
C GLU A 118 -4.33 2.98 -12.16
N PHE A 119 -4.58 3.07 -13.47
CA PHE A 119 -5.86 3.50 -14.04
C PHE A 119 -6.79 2.34 -14.39
N MET A 120 -6.46 1.13 -13.93
CA MET A 120 -7.34 -0.03 -14.06
C MET A 120 -8.72 0.30 -13.45
N PRO A 121 -9.81 0.30 -14.23
CA PRO A 121 -11.11 0.73 -13.74
C PRO A 121 -11.64 -0.25 -12.69
N ARG A 122 -12.31 0.28 -11.66
CA ARG A 122 -12.84 -0.51 -10.53
C ARG A 122 -14.17 -1.21 -10.88
N ILE A 123 -14.10 -2.12 -11.85
CA ILE A 123 -15.21 -2.96 -12.31
C ILE A 123 -14.90 -4.44 -12.08
N THR A 124 -15.93 -5.27 -11.95
CA THR A 124 -15.80 -6.69 -11.54
C THR A 124 -14.77 -7.48 -12.36
N ARG A 125 -14.78 -7.34 -13.70
CA ARG A 125 -13.85 -8.06 -14.59
C ARG A 125 -12.38 -7.62 -14.46
N ALA A 126 -12.15 -6.41 -13.95
CA ALA A 126 -10.82 -5.80 -13.83
C ALA A 126 -10.17 -6.02 -12.44
N GLN A 127 -10.92 -6.51 -11.45
CA GLN A 127 -10.42 -6.69 -10.07
C GLN A 127 -9.16 -7.59 -10.00
N VAL A 128 -9.05 -8.59 -10.89
CA VAL A 128 -7.87 -9.47 -10.98
C VAL A 128 -6.64 -8.79 -11.60
N MET A 129 -6.80 -7.60 -12.18
CA MET A 129 -5.76 -6.79 -12.83
C MET A 129 -5.35 -5.57 -11.98
N ASP A 130 -6.09 -5.27 -10.90
CA ASP A 130 -5.85 -4.10 -10.05
C ASP A 130 -4.58 -4.26 -9.19
N ILE A 131 -3.49 -3.65 -9.67
CA ILE A 131 -2.21 -3.60 -8.95
C ILE A 131 -2.29 -2.76 -7.67
N LEU A 132 -3.17 -1.75 -7.60
CA LEU A 132 -3.27 -0.90 -6.42
C LEU A 132 -3.85 -1.70 -5.27
N SER A 133 -4.91 -2.47 -5.51
CA SER A 133 -5.50 -3.35 -4.50
C SER A 133 -4.52 -4.46 -4.06
N SER A 134 -3.79 -5.10 -4.98
CA SER A 134 -2.87 -6.19 -4.62
C SER A 134 -1.68 -5.70 -3.78
N GLN A 135 -1.08 -4.57 -4.15
CA GLN A 135 0.07 -4.00 -3.44
C GLN A 135 -0.37 -3.30 -2.13
N ALA A 136 -1.52 -2.61 -2.11
CA ALA A 136 -2.06 -2.00 -0.91
C ALA A 136 -2.40 -3.02 0.18
N ASN A 137 -2.94 -4.20 -0.20
CA ASN A 137 -3.18 -5.28 0.75
C ASN A 137 -1.87 -5.69 1.44
N LEU A 138 -0.83 -6.01 0.67
CA LEU A 138 0.47 -6.39 1.23
C LEU A 138 1.13 -5.28 2.05
N ALA A 139 1.02 -4.02 1.63
CA ALA A 139 1.50 -2.87 2.40
C ALA A 139 0.79 -2.75 3.76
N GLY A 140 -0.52 -2.99 3.81
CA GLY A 140 -1.30 -3.01 5.05
C GLY A 140 -0.91 -4.14 6.01
N TYR A 141 -0.59 -5.32 5.48
CA TYR A 141 0.02 -6.40 6.27
C TYR A 141 1.40 -6.00 6.80
N GLN A 142 2.29 -5.57 5.90
CA GLN A 142 3.68 -5.28 6.22
C GLN A 142 3.80 -4.13 7.22
N ALA A 143 2.97 -3.09 7.12
CA ALA A 143 2.94 -1.99 8.08
C ALA A 143 2.77 -2.46 9.54
N VAL A 144 1.95 -3.49 9.78
CA VAL A 144 1.78 -4.05 11.13
C VAL A 144 2.98 -4.89 11.55
N ILE A 145 3.64 -5.59 10.62
CA ILE A 145 4.87 -6.34 10.91
C ILE A 145 6.02 -5.39 11.25
N GLU A 146 6.21 -4.31 10.48
CA GLU A 146 7.20 -3.26 10.76
C GLU A 146 6.93 -2.58 12.10
N ALA A 147 5.66 -2.27 12.41
CA ALA A 147 5.27 -1.74 13.72
C ALA A 147 5.64 -2.72 14.85
N ALA A 148 5.26 -3.99 14.72
CA ALA A 148 5.54 -5.02 15.71
C ALA A 148 7.05 -5.29 15.91
N ALA A 149 7.87 -5.08 14.88
CA ALA A 149 9.32 -5.28 14.94
C ALA A 149 10.06 -4.20 15.74
N VAL A 150 9.53 -2.98 15.81
CA VAL A 150 10.12 -1.85 16.57
C VAL A 150 9.37 -1.51 17.86
N PHE A 151 8.21 -2.12 18.09
CA PHE A 151 7.40 -1.94 19.28
C PHE A 151 7.97 -2.73 20.46
N ASP A 152 8.12 -2.07 21.62
CA ASP A 152 8.86 -2.58 22.78
C ASP A 152 8.03 -3.48 23.72
N ARG A 153 6.78 -3.75 23.37
CA ARG A 153 5.81 -4.52 24.16
C ARG A 153 5.15 -5.62 23.34
N ALA A 154 4.63 -6.65 24.00
CA ALA A 154 3.85 -7.68 23.32
C ALA A 154 2.52 -7.09 22.79
N MET A 155 2.17 -7.42 21.54
CA MET A 155 0.85 -7.09 20.98
C MET A 155 -0.32 -7.88 21.59
N PRO A 156 -0.23 -9.21 21.83
CA PRO A 156 -1.34 -9.97 22.40
C PRO A 156 -1.44 -9.81 23.91
N MET A 157 -2.63 -10.11 24.45
CA MET A 157 -2.78 -10.35 25.88
C MET A 157 -2.05 -11.65 26.25
N MET A 158 -1.21 -11.63 27.28
CA MET A 158 -0.49 -12.82 27.76
C MET A 158 -0.68 -12.99 29.27
N MET A 159 -1.10 -14.18 29.69
CA MET A 159 -1.16 -14.57 31.10
C MET A 159 0.13 -15.30 31.45
N THR A 160 0.86 -14.80 32.44
CA THR A 160 2.13 -15.39 32.90
C THR A 160 2.10 -15.59 34.41
N ALA A 161 3.03 -16.40 34.94
CA ALA A 161 3.20 -16.56 36.39
C ALA A 161 3.56 -15.23 37.12
N ALA A 162 4.13 -14.25 36.40
CA ALA A 162 4.44 -12.92 36.92
C ALA A 162 3.28 -11.91 36.76
N GLY A 163 2.14 -12.32 36.19
CA GLY A 163 0.97 -11.48 35.96
C GLY A 163 0.55 -11.36 34.49
N THR A 164 -0.38 -10.44 34.24
CA THR A 164 -1.01 -10.23 32.91
C THR A 164 -0.33 -9.12 32.13
N VAL A 165 0.16 -9.45 30.93
CA VAL A 165 0.52 -8.45 29.91
C VAL A 165 -0.75 -8.01 29.20
N ARG A 166 -1.02 -6.70 29.20
CA ARG A 166 -2.18 -6.12 28.50
C ARG A 166 -1.92 -6.09 26.99
N PRO A 167 -2.92 -6.35 26.14
CA PRO A 167 -2.77 -6.28 24.69
C PRO A 167 -2.50 -4.84 24.25
N ALA A 168 -1.73 -4.69 23.18
CA ALA A 168 -1.52 -3.40 22.52
C ALA A 168 -2.83 -2.90 21.91
N LYS A 169 -2.97 -1.58 21.85
CA LYS A 169 -4.08 -0.90 21.16
C LYS A 169 -3.59 -0.35 19.83
N ALA A 170 -4.20 -0.83 18.74
CA ALA A 170 -3.91 -0.36 17.41
C ALA A 170 -5.06 0.53 16.88
N PHE A 171 -4.71 1.62 16.22
CA PHE A 171 -5.65 2.54 15.59
C PHE A 171 -5.32 2.72 14.10
N VAL A 172 -6.26 2.36 13.23
CA VAL A 172 -6.07 2.41 11.78
C VAL A 172 -6.89 3.57 11.19
N MET A 173 -6.21 4.48 10.51
CA MET A 173 -6.80 5.68 9.91
C MET A 173 -6.92 5.49 8.40
N GLY A 174 -8.16 5.42 7.92
CA GLY A 174 -8.53 4.90 6.61
C GLY A 174 -8.74 3.38 6.65
N ALA A 175 -9.89 2.92 6.16
CA ALA A 175 -10.27 1.53 6.00
C ALA A 175 -10.50 1.20 4.50
N GLY A 176 -9.56 1.65 3.66
CA GLY A 176 -9.36 1.10 2.32
C GLY A 176 -8.67 -0.28 2.38
N VAL A 177 -8.24 -0.80 1.23
CA VAL A 177 -7.64 -2.15 1.13
C VAL A 177 -6.45 -2.36 2.08
N ALA A 178 -5.56 -1.36 2.17
CA ALA A 178 -4.44 -1.40 3.12
C ALA A 178 -4.91 -1.34 4.58
N GLY A 179 -5.85 -0.45 4.91
CA GLY A 179 -6.40 -0.30 6.25
C GLY A 179 -7.09 -1.57 6.75
N LEU A 180 -7.93 -2.20 5.92
CA LEU A 180 -8.60 -3.47 6.25
C LEU A 180 -7.59 -4.61 6.48
N GLN A 181 -6.53 -4.69 5.66
CA GLN A 181 -5.48 -5.69 5.90
C GLN A 181 -4.66 -5.38 7.17
N ALA A 182 -4.40 -4.11 7.48
CA ALA A 182 -3.75 -3.72 8.74
C ALA A 182 -4.62 -4.10 9.95
N ILE A 183 -5.93 -3.85 9.90
CA ILE A 183 -6.88 -4.28 10.94
C ILE A 183 -6.82 -5.80 11.11
N ALA A 184 -6.95 -6.56 10.01
CA ALA A 184 -6.92 -8.02 10.05
C ALA A 184 -5.59 -8.56 10.61
N THR A 185 -4.46 -7.95 10.26
CA THR A 185 -3.13 -8.34 10.74
C THR A 185 -2.93 -8.02 12.22
N ALA A 186 -3.29 -6.82 12.67
CA ALA A 186 -3.20 -6.42 14.07
C ALA A 186 -4.12 -7.25 14.97
N LYS A 187 -5.33 -7.60 14.49
CA LYS A 187 -6.23 -8.55 15.15
C LYS A 187 -5.63 -9.96 15.27
N ARG A 188 -4.97 -10.46 14.22
CA ARG A 188 -4.26 -11.76 14.25
C ARG A 188 -3.09 -11.78 15.25
N LEU A 189 -2.42 -10.64 15.45
CA LEU A 189 -1.39 -10.46 16.49
C LEU A 189 -1.96 -10.19 17.90
N GLY A 190 -3.28 -10.26 18.08
CA GLY A 190 -3.95 -10.16 19.37
C GLY A 190 -4.14 -8.74 19.91
N ALA A 191 -3.90 -7.70 19.11
CA ALA A 191 -4.14 -6.32 19.50
C ALA A 191 -5.65 -5.99 19.60
N VAL A 192 -5.97 -5.03 20.46
CA VAL A 192 -7.29 -4.37 20.47
C VAL A 192 -7.29 -3.33 19.37
N VAL A 193 -8.01 -3.59 18.28
CA VAL A 193 -8.00 -2.72 17.10
C VAL A 193 -9.22 -1.80 17.06
N SER A 194 -8.97 -0.55 16.75
CA SER A 194 -9.97 0.46 16.39
C SER A 194 -9.62 1.06 15.03
N ALA A 195 -10.61 1.59 14.31
CA ALA A 195 -10.36 2.25 13.03
C ALA A 195 -11.34 3.38 12.75
N THR A 196 -10.95 4.30 11.87
CA THR A 196 -11.80 5.39 11.38
C THR A 196 -11.67 5.52 9.86
N ASP A 197 -12.76 5.85 9.19
CA ASP A 197 -12.83 6.15 7.76
C ASP A 197 -13.92 7.22 7.58
N VAL A 198 -13.82 8.00 6.50
CA VAL A 198 -14.80 9.05 6.19
C VAL A 198 -16.02 8.50 5.43
N ARG A 199 -15.94 7.25 4.97
CA ARG A 199 -17.00 6.51 4.28
C ARG A 199 -17.77 5.65 5.28
N ALA A 200 -19.08 5.86 5.41
CA ALA A 200 -19.90 5.12 6.38
C ALA A 200 -19.88 3.60 6.14
N ALA A 201 -19.89 3.18 4.87
CA ALA A 201 -19.86 1.77 4.46
C ALA A 201 -18.59 1.00 4.89
N ALA A 202 -17.52 1.69 5.30
CA ALA A 202 -16.33 1.04 5.83
C ALA A 202 -16.53 0.52 7.27
N GLY A 203 -17.52 1.04 8.01
CA GLY A 203 -17.78 0.65 9.41
C GLY A 203 -18.12 -0.84 9.55
N GLU A 204 -19.06 -1.33 8.74
CA GLU A 204 -19.43 -2.77 8.71
C GLU A 204 -18.22 -3.67 8.39
N GLN A 205 -17.33 -3.21 7.51
CA GLN A 205 -16.11 -3.94 7.14
C GLN A 205 -15.12 -3.99 8.30
N VAL A 206 -14.91 -2.88 9.01
CA VAL A 206 -14.08 -2.81 10.23
C VAL A 206 -14.63 -3.74 11.32
N GLU A 207 -15.94 -3.74 11.54
CA GLU A 207 -16.61 -4.57 12.55
C GLU A 207 -16.59 -6.06 12.20
N SER A 208 -16.74 -6.42 10.92
CA SER A 208 -16.63 -7.81 10.45
C SER A 208 -15.24 -8.43 10.70
N LEU A 209 -14.18 -7.60 10.73
CA LEU A 209 -12.82 -7.99 11.09
C LEU A 209 -12.58 -7.97 12.62
N GLY A 210 -13.60 -7.62 13.41
CA GLY A 210 -13.54 -7.52 14.88
C GLY A 210 -12.80 -6.28 15.38
N GLY A 211 -12.64 -5.25 14.55
CA GLY A 211 -12.21 -3.92 14.99
C GLY A 211 -13.40 -3.09 15.49
N LYS A 212 -13.12 -2.06 16.30
CA LYS A 212 -14.13 -1.05 16.67
C LYS A 212 -14.09 0.13 15.70
N PHE A 213 -15.19 0.41 15.01
CA PHE A 213 -15.29 1.63 14.20
C PHE A 213 -15.46 2.87 15.09
N ILE A 214 -14.77 3.96 14.74
CA ILE A 214 -14.76 5.24 15.46
C ILE A 214 -15.16 6.33 14.46
N MET A 215 -16.36 6.88 14.64
CA MET A 215 -16.95 7.93 13.81
C MET A 215 -17.75 8.89 14.71
N THR A 216 -17.93 10.14 14.29
CA THR A 216 -18.83 11.12 14.93
C THR A 216 -19.99 11.42 14.00
N ASP A 217 -21.17 11.72 14.56
CA ASP A 217 -22.36 12.12 13.78
C ASP A 217 -22.14 13.42 12.97
N ALA A 218 -21.11 14.21 13.32
CA ALA A 218 -20.68 15.39 12.59
C ALA A 218 -19.93 15.05 11.27
N LEU A 219 -19.36 13.85 11.16
CA LEU A 219 -18.81 13.34 9.90
C LEU A 219 -19.95 12.75 9.06
N LYS A 220 -20.44 13.53 8.09
CA LYS A 220 -21.34 13.01 7.06
C LYS A 220 -20.58 12.03 6.17
N ASP A 221 -21.28 11.07 5.58
CA ASP A 221 -20.68 10.14 4.63
C ASP A 221 -19.98 10.91 3.49
N ALA A 222 -18.66 10.74 3.40
CA ALA A 222 -17.80 11.38 2.42
C ALA A 222 -17.38 10.40 1.32
N SER A 223 -18.25 9.45 1.00
CA SER A 223 -18.12 8.60 -0.18
C SER A 223 -18.11 9.41 -1.48
N GLY A 224 -17.17 9.09 -2.36
CA GLY A 224 -17.01 9.66 -3.70
C GLY A 224 -17.14 8.59 -4.78
N THR A 225 -16.74 8.93 -6.01
CA THR A 225 -16.84 8.03 -7.17
C THR A 225 -15.86 6.86 -7.10
N GLY A 226 -16.28 5.67 -7.56
CA GLY A 226 -15.40 4.49 -7.65
C GLY A 226 -14.91 3.94 -6.30
N GLY A 227 -15.66 4.19 -5.21
CA GLY A 227 -15.33 3.73 -3.86
C GLY A 227 -14.20 4.51 -3.16
N TYR A 228 -13.69 5.57 -3.79
CA TYR A 228 -12.80 6.54 -3.15
C TYR A 228 -13.59 7.48 -2.22
N ALA A 229 -12.89 8.18 -1.33
CA ALA A 229 -13.46 9.29 -0.55
C ALA A 229 -13.41 10.61 -1.35
N ARG A 230 -14.36 11.52 -1.08
CA ARG A 230 -14.24 12.93 -1.47
C ARG A 230 -13.38 13.71 -0.47
N GLU A 231 -13.03 14.94 -0.83
CA GLU A 231 -12.46 15.90 0.11
C GLU A 231 -13.47 16.30 1.19
N LEU A 232 -13.00 16.45 2.42
CA LEU A 232 -13.80 16.91 3.56
C LEU A 232 -13.89 18.44 3.57
N THR A 233 -15.05 18.97 3.97
CA THR A 233 -15.23 20.38 4.30
C THR A 233 -14.44 20.76 5.57
N LYS A 234 -14.20 22.06 5.80
CA LYS A 234 -13.42 22.52 6.98
C LYS A 234 -14.03 22.06 8.31
N ASP A 235 -15.35 22.03 8.41
CA ASP A 235 -16.05 21.62 9.63
C ASP A 235 -15.93 20.10 9.85
N GLU A 236 -16.02 19.31 8.78
CA GLU A 236 -15.76 17.86 8.81
C GLU A 236 -14.29 17.56 9.17
N GLN A 237 -13.33 18.33 8.65
CA GLN A 237 -11.90 18.22 9.02
C GLN A 237 -11.67 18.55 10.50
N ALA A 238 -12.30 19.60 11.02
CA ALA A 238 -12.21 19.97 12.43
C ALA A 238 -12.78 18.87 13.36
N ALA A 239 -13.98 18.34 13.03
CA ALA A 239 -14.58 17.24 13.76
C ALA A 239 -13.74 15.95 13.70
N GLN A 240 -13.10 15.67 12.55
CA GLN A 240 -12.16 14.55 12.43
C GLN A 240 -10.93 14.76 13.32
N ALA A 241 -10.35 15.96 13.33
CA ALA A 241 -9.18 16.28 14.14
C ALA A 241 -9.46 16.14 15.64
N GLU A 242 -10.64 16.57 16.11
CA GLU A 242 -11.06 16.40 17.51
C GLU A 242 -11.22 14.92 17.90
N LEU A 243 -11.90 14.13 17.07
CA LEU A 243 -12.04 12.67 17.23
C LEU A 243 -10.66 11.99 17.31
N VAL A 244 -9.74 12.34 16.41
CA VAL A 244 -8.39 11.78 16.38
C VAL A 244 -7.62 12.17 17.64
N ALA A 245 -7.60 13.44 18.04
CA ALA A 245 -6.89 13.90 19.23
C ALA A 245 -7.38 13.20 20.52
N GLY A 246 -8.70 13.07 20.69
CA GLY A 246 -9.31 12.41 21.85
C GLY A 246 -9.07 10.90 21.93
N HIS A 247 -8.72 10.26 20.81
CA HIS A 247 -8.52 8.81 20.70
C HIS A 247 -7.04 8.39 20.63
N ILE A 248 -6.20 9.12 19.87
CA ILE A 248 -4.82 8.75 19.52
C ILE A 248 -3.88 8.67 20.74
N SER A 249 -4.06 9.57 21.71
CA SER A 249 -3.32 9.59 22.99
C SER A 249 -3.43 8.30 23.82
N LYS A 250 -4.41 7.44 23.53
CA LYS A 250 -4.68 6.18 24.23
C LYS A 250 -4.18 4.95 23.45
N GLN A 251 -3.54 5.13 22.29
CA GLN A 251 -3.14 4.07 21.36
C GLN A 251 -1.64 3.81 21.46
N ASP A 252 -1.25 2.57 21.21
CA ASP A 252 0.15 2.13 21.21
C ASP A 252 0.73 2.07 19.79
N ILE A 253 -0.11 1.70 18.81
CA ILE A 253 0.27 1.60 17.39
C ILE A 253 -0.76 2.37 16.56
N VAL A 254 -0.30 3.21 15.63
CA VAL A 254 -1.15 3.94 14.68
C VAL A 254 -0.71 3.60 13.26
N VAL A 255 -1.66 3.32 12.37
CA VAL A 255 -1.39 3.04 10.95
C VAL A 255 -2.23 4.00 10.10
N THR A 256 -1.60 4.89 9.34
CA THR A 256 -2.29 5.88 8.51
C THR A 256 -2.22 5.52 7.03
N THR A 257 -3.38 5.47 6.37
CA THR A 257 -3.53 4.95 5.00
C THR A 257 -4.33 5.87 4.08
N ALA A 258 -4.62 7.10 4.52
CA ALA A 258 -5.51 8.00 3.82
C ALA A 258 -4.80 8.66 2.63
N LEU A 259 -5.17 8.27 1.42
CA LEU A 259 -4.63 8.84 0.19
C LEU A 259 -5.72 9.02 -0.86
N ILE A 260 -5.69 10.18 -1.54
CA ILE A 260 -6.53 10.50 -2.70
C ILE A 260 -5.60 10.53 -3.93
N PRO A 261 -5.90 9.78 -5.02
CA PRO A 261 -5.08 9.79 -6.23
C PRO A 261 -4.87 11.21 -6.79
N GLY A 262 -3.65 11.50 -7.23
CA GLY A 262 -3.29 12.81 -7.81
C GLY A 262 -3.25 13.98 -6.83
N ARG A 263 -3.39 13.75 -5.51
CA ARG A 263 -3.34 14.79 -4.47
C ARG A 263 -2.24 14.50 -3.42
N PRO A 264 -1.72 15.52 -2.73
CA PRO A 264 -0.95 15.33 -1.51
C PRO A 264 -1.73 14.56 -0.44
N ALA A 265 -1.03 13.84 0.43
CA ALA A 265 -1.65 13.18 1.57
C ALA A 265 -2.26 14.21 2.55
N PRO A 266 -3.52 14.04 3.01
CA PRO A 266 -4.10 14.92 4.01
C PRO A 266 -3.36 14.76 5.35
N LYS A 267 -3.06 15.87 6.03
CA LYS A 267 -2.48 15.86 7.38
C LYS A 267 -3.58 15.53 8.39
N LEU A 268 -3.51 14.32 8.94
CA LEU A 268 -4.49 13.78 9.91
C LEU A 268 -3.92 13.68 11.33
N VAL A 269 -2.60 13.60 11.47
CA VAL A 269 -1.92 13.48 12.76
C VAL A 269 -0.94 14.64 12.92
N THR A 270 -1.27 15.57 13.82
CA THR A 270 -0.42 16.74 14.10
C THR A 270 0.74 16.39 15.02
N LYS A 271 1.77 17.24 15.06
CA LYS A 271 2.87 17.12 16.02
C LYS A 271 2.37 17.00 17.47
N ALA A 272 1.38 17.81 17.85
CA ALA A 272 0.78 17.77 19.19
C ALA A 272 0.06 16.43 19.47
N MET A 273 -0.57 15.83 18.47
CA MET A 273 -1.17 14.49 18.59
C MET A 273 -0.09 13.42 18.83
N VAL A 274 1.03 13.46 18.10
CA VAL A 274 2.18 12.57 18.33
C VAL A 274 2.74 12.76 19.75
N GLU A 275 2.94 14.01 20.17
CA GLU A 275 3.47 14.34 21.50
C GLU A 275 2.53 13.93 22.65
N SER A 276 1.23 13.74 22.37
CA SER A 276 0.24 13.23 23.33
C SER A 276 0.23 11.70 23.51
N MET A 277 0.93 10.95 22.66
CA MET A 277 1.03 9.50 22.76
C MET A 277 2.02 9.07 23.85
N ALA A 278 1.88 7.84 24.34
CA ALA A 278 2.85 7.27 25.28
C ALA A 278 4.21 7.03 24.60
N PRO A 279 5.34 7.29 25.29
CA PRO A 279 6.66 6.83 24.84
C PRO A 279 6.66 5.31 24.58
N GLY A 280 7.39 4.87 23.55
CA GLY A 280 7.36 3.50 23.03
C GLY A 280 6.21 3.23 22.04
N SER A 281 5.32 4.21 21.79
CA SER A 281 4.31 4.07 20.72
C SER A 281 4.92 4.14 19.33
N VAL A 282 4.24 3.57 18.35
CA VAL A 282 4.70 3.48 16.95
C VAL A 282 3.63 4.02 16.00
N ILE A 283 4.04 4.81 15.01
CA ILE A 283 3.20 5.26 13.90
C ILE A 283 3.79 4.75 12.59
N VAL A 284 2.96 4.19 11.70
CA VAL A 284 3.36 3.77 10.36
C VAL A 284 2.52 4.53 9.34
N ASP A 285 3.19 5.35 8.52
CA ASP A 285 2.56 6.27 7.59
C ASP A 285 2.68 5.78 6.15
N LEU A 286 1.67 5.03 5.67
CA LEU A 286 1.66 4.46 4.33
C LEU A 286 1.51 5.54 3.24
N ALA A 287 1.15 6.77 3.61
CA ALA A 287 1.01 7.89 2.69
C ALA A 287 2.32 8.70 2.53
N ALA A 288 3.44 8.24 3.12
CA ALA A 288 4.72 8.94 3.14
C ALA A 288 5.23 9.38 1.75
N GLU A 289 5.05 8.57 0.71
CA GLU A 289 5.47 8.91 -0.67
C GLU A 289 4.73 10.14 -1.24
N ARG A 290 3.57 10.50 -0.69
CA ARG A 290 2.78 11.70 -1.05
C ARG A 290 2.78 12.77 0.04
N GLY A 291 3.82 12.76 0.88
CA GLY A 291 4.04 13.74 1.96
C GLY A 291 3.61 13.27 3.34
N GLY A 292 2.95 12.12 3.47
CA GLY A 292 2.55 11.50 4.75
C GLY A 292 1.30 12.10 5.39
N ASN A 293 0.51 11.28 6.08
CA ASN A 293 -0.61 11.74 6.89
C ASN A 293 -0.17 12.37 8.24
N VAL A 294 1.04 12.09 8.70
CA VAL A 294 1.60 12.65 9.93
C VAL A 294 2.44 13.89 9.59
N GLU A 295 2.33 14.97 10.38
CA GLU A 295 3.13 16.20 10.17
C GLU A 295 4.64 15.96 10.25
N LEU A 296 5.07 15.02 11.10
CA LEU A 296 6.47 14.72 11.37
C LEU A 296 7.10 13.68 10.41
N THR A 297 6.30 13.04 9.53
CA THR A 297 6.80 11.99 8.62
C THR A 297 7.92 12.52 7.73
N GLN A 298 9.07 11.84 7.77
CA GLN A 298 10.14 12.02 6.79
C GLN A 298 10.11 10.84 5.81
N PRO A 299 9.76 11.07 4.52
CA PRO A 299 9.69 10.00 3.53
C PRO A 299 11.00 9.21 3.41
N GLY A 300 10.88 7.89 3.36
CA GLY A 300 11.98 6.93 3.27
C GLY A 300 12.70 6.65 4.59
N LYS A 301 12.29 7.24 5.73
CA LYS A 301 13.00 7.13 7.01
C LYS A 301 12.14 6.57 8.14
N VAL A 302 12.82 6.02 9.13
CA VAL A 302 12.30 5.84 10.49
C VAL A 302 12.91 6.94 11.37
N ILE A 303 12.07 7.66 12.12
CA ILE A 303 12.50 8.68 13.07
C ILE A 303 11.89 8.44 14.45
N THR A 304 12.44 9.05 15.50
CA THR A 304 11.85 9.06 16.83
C THR A 304 11.62 10.51 17.26
N HIS A 305 10.41 10.82 17.75
CA HIS A 305 10.04 12.13 18.28
C HIS A 305 9.26 11.96 19.58
N ASN A 306 9.67 12.65 20.66
CA ASN A 306 9.08 12.52 22.00
C ASN A 306 8.92 11.05 22.50
N GLY A 307 9.84 10.17 22.11
CA GLY A 307 9.76 8.73 22.43
C GLY A 307 8.79 7.91 21.58
N VAL A 308 8.13 8.52 20.59
CA VAL A 308 7.28 7.84 19.58
C VAL A 308 8.10 7.57 18.32
N THR A 309 8.07 6.35 17.81
CA THR A 309 8.73 5.97 16.56
C THR A 309 7.78 6.18 15.39
N ILE A 310 8.24 6.84 14.32
CA ILE A 310 7.46 7.12 13.11
C ILE A 310 8.16 6.47 11.91
N ILE A 311 7.50 5.51 11.28
CA ILE A 311 7.95 4.77 10.10
C ILE A 311 7.32 5.39 8.86
N GLY A 312 8.14 6.04 8.02
CA GLY A 312 7.74 6.71 6.79
C GLY A 312 8.26 6.04 5.51
N TYR A 313 8.35 4.71 5.46
CA TYR A 313 8.82 3.99 4.28
C TYR A 313 7.95 4.25 3.04
N THR A 314 8.58 4.49 1.89
CA THR A 314 7.89 4.79 0.62
C THR A 314 7.63 3.56 -0.24
N ASN A 315 8.22 2.39 0.08
CA ASN A 315 7.99 1.12 -0.64
C ASN A 315 7.77 -0.06 0.30
N LEU A 316 6.71 -0.03 1.12
CA LEU A 316 6.35 -1.16 2.00
C LEU A 316 6.10 -2.48 1.25
N ALA A 317 5.65 -2.43 -0.02
CA ALA A 317 5.52 -3.63 -0.85
C ALA A 317 6.90 -4.27 -1.16
N GLY A 318 7.94 -3.45 -1.31
CA GLY A 318 9.33 -3.89 -1.45
C GLY A 318 9.94 -4.52 -0.19
N HIS A 319 9.29 -4.41 0.97
CA HIS A 319 9.71 -5.12 2.19
C HIS A 319 9.16 -6.57 2.24
N ILE A 320 8.23 -6.93 1.35
CA ILE A 320 7.70 -8.30 1.15
C ILE A 320 7.80 -8.73 -0.33
N PRO A 321 8.99 -8.63 -0.96
CA PRO A 321 9.11 -8.54 -2.42
C PRO A 321 8.74 -9.82 -3.16
N THR A 322 8.98 -11.00 -2.58
CA THR A 322 8.62 -12.29 -3.19
C THR A 322 7.11 -12.39 -3.41
N THR A 323 6.30 -12.11 -2.38
CA THR A 323 4.83 -12.16 -2.49
C THR A 323 4.29 -10.98 -3.30
N ALA A 324 4.88 -9.79 -3.13
CA ALA A 324 4.48 -8.60 -3.90
C ALA A 324 4.67 -8.79 -5.40
N SER A 325 5.80 -9.35 -5.83
CA SER A 325 6.08 -9.68 -7.24
C SER A 325 5.18 -10.78 -7.78
N GLN A 326 4.85 -11.80 -6.98
CA GLN A 326 3.91 -12.85 -7.41
C GLN A 326 2.52 -12.30 -7.70
N LEU A 327 1.97 -11.44 -6.82
CA LEU A 327 0.67 -10.83 -7.06
C LEU A 327 0.72 -9.84 -8.22
N TYR A 328 1.73 -8.97 -8.24
CA TYR A 328 1.92 -7.96 -9.28
C TYR A 328 2.05 -8.57 -10.68
N ALA A 329 2.93 -9.58 -10.84
CA ALA A 329 3.10 -10.29 -12.10
C ALA A 329 1.81 -11.00 -12.56
N ARG A 330 1.00 -11.53 -11.63
CA ARG A 330 -0.32 -12.12 -11.96
C ARG A 330 -1.34 -11.04 -12.39
N ASN A 331 -1.30 -9.84 -11.82
CA ASN A 331 -2.12 -8.72 -12.29
C ASN A 331 -1.75 -8.32 -13.72
N LEU A 332 -0.45 -8.17 -14.02
CA LEU A 332 0.03 -7.86 -15.37
C LEU A 332 -0.36 -8.96 -16.37
N LEU A 333 -0.17 -10.23 -16.00
CA LEU A 333 -0.56 -11.36 -16.83
C LEU A 333 -2.06 -11.38 -17.12
N ALA A 334 -2.92 -11.12 -16.12
CA ALA A 334 -4.36 -11.09 -16.30
C ALA A 334 -4.80 -9.99 -17.28
N PHE A 335 -4.12 -8.85 -17.29
CA PHE A 335 -4.35 -7.80 -18.28
C PHE A 335 -3.86 -8.21 -19.67
N ILE A 336 -2.61 -8.69 -19.80
CA ILE A 336 -2.00 -9.11 -21.07
C ILE A 336 -2.76 -10.26 -21.74
N ASP A 337 -3.36 -11.18 -20.97
CA ASP A 337 -4.22 -12.24 -21.47
C ASP A 337 -5.45 -11.72 -22.27
N THR A 338 -5.87 -10.47 -22.03
CA THR A 338 -6.93 -9.79 -22.80
C THR A 338 -6.43 -9.10 -24.08
N LEU A 339 -5.12 -8.91 -24.22
CA LEU A 339 -4.47 -8.24 -25.36
C LEU A 339 -3.95 -9.22 -26.43
N VAL A 340 -4.12 -10.53 -26.23
CA VAL A 340 -3.54 -11.59 -27.07
C VAL A 340 -4.64 -12.41 -27.74
N ASP A 341 -4.57 -12.53 -29.07
CA ASP A 341 -5.34 -13.57 -29.78
C ASP A 341 -4.70 -14.93 -29.47
N LYS A 342 -5.46 -15.80 -28.79
CA LYS A 342 -4.99 -17.10 -28.32
C LYS A 342 -4.88 -18.16 -29.42
N LYS A 343 -5.47 -17.93 -30.60
CA LYS A 343 -5.34 -18.79 -31.79
C LYS A 343 -4.09 -18.38 -32.58
N GLU A 344 -3.97 -17.09 -32.87
CA GLU A 344 -2.87 -16.53 -33.67
C GLU A 344 -1.57 -16.35 -32.87
N LYS A 345 -1.64 -16.37 -31.53
CA LYS A 345 -0.52 -16.14 -30.60
C LYS A 345 0.21 -14.83 -30.85
N LYS A 346 -0.56 -13.78 -31.14
CA LYS A 346 -0.12 -12.42 -31.49
C LYS A 346 -0.87 -11.39 -30.64
N LEU A 347 -0.29 -10.20 -30.51
CA LEU A 347 -0.99 -9.05 -29.94
C LEU A 347 -2.16 -8.67 -30.85
N ALA A 348 -3.34 -8.54 -30.24
CA ALA A 348 -4.60 -8.17 -30.88
C ALA A 348 -5.31 -7.16 -29.98
N ILE A 349 -4.66 -6.00 -29.78
CA ILE A 349 -5.12 -4.96 -28.85
C ILE A 349 -6.43 -4.35 -29.35
N ASN A 350 -7.52 -4.61 -28.64
CA ASN A 350 -8.76 -3.88 -28.85
C ASN A 350 -8.67 -2.49 -28.19
N TRP A 351 -8.25 -1.49 -28.97
CA TRP A 351 -8.20 -0.10 -28.52
C TRP A 351 -9.57 0.49 -28.15
N ASP A 352 -10.66 -0.18 -28.49
CA ASP A 352 -12.01 0.24 -28.11
C ASP A 352 -12.50 -0.32 -26.76
N ASP A 353 -11.82 -1.32 -26.18
CA ASP A 353 -12.15 -1.88 -24.87
C ASP A 353 -11.92 -0.86 -23.74
N GLU A 354 -12.86 -0.80 -22.79
CA GLU A 354 -12.84 0.13 -21.64
C GLU A 354 -11.59 0.00 -20.76
N LEU A 355 -10.99 -1.19 -20.62
CA LEU A 355 -9.78 -1.40 -19.83
C LEU A 355 -8.58 -0.75 -20.53
N VAL A 356 -8.47 -0.94 -21.84
CA VAL A 356 -7.42 -0.35 -22.66
C VAL A 356 -7.57 1.16 -22.73
N LYS A 357 -8.79 1.66 -22.98
CA LYS A 357 -9.09 3.11 -22.99
C LYS A 357 -8.80 3.81 -21.66
N ALA A 358 -9.11 3.16 -20.53
CA ALA A 358 -8.83 3.72 -19.21
C ALA A 358 -7.34 3.74 -18.87
N THR A 359 -6.57 2.75 -19.32
CA THR A 359 -5.17 2.56 -18.90
C THR A 359 -4.12 3.11 -19.87
N VAL A 360 -4.47 3.34 -21.14
CA VAL A 360 -3.53 3.90 -22.13
C VAL A 360 -3.18 5.35 -21.82
N LEU A 361 -1.91 5.58 -21.53
CA LEU A 361 -1.33 6.87 -21.18
C LEU A 361 -0.74 7.58 -22.41
N THR A 362 0.04 6.85 -23.20
CA THR A 362 0.66 7.33 -24.44
C THR A 362 0.41 6.36 -25.59
N ARG A 363 0.35 6.88 -26.83
CA ARG A 363 0.29 6.09 -28.06
C ARG A 363 0.77 6.93 -29.24
N GLU A 364 1.38 6.31 -30.25
CA GLU A 364 1.72 6.96 -31.54
C GLU A 364 2.50 8.29 -31.42
N GLY A 365 3.38 8.42 -30.43
CA GLY A 365 4.16 9.65 -30.20
C GLY A 365 3.49 10.70 -29.29
N ALA A 366 2.23 10.50 -28.93
CA ALA A 366 1.41 11.46 -28.18
C ALA A 366 0.97 10.93 -26.79
N VAL A 367 0.61 11.88 -25.91
CA VAL A 367 -0.11 11.59 -24.66
C VAL A 367 -1.60 11.56 -25.00
N VAL A 368 -2.28 10.44 -24.73
CA VAL A 368 -3.66 10.19 -25.18
C VAL A 368 -4.68 10.13 -24.04
N HIS A 369 -4.23 9.93 -22.79
CA HIS A 369 -5.14 9.85 -21.66
C HIS A 369 -5.79 11.22 -21.37
N PRO A 370 -7.13 11.32 -21.25
CA PRO A 370 -7.84 12.60 -21.12
C PRO A 370 -7.38 13.50 -19.95
N ALA A 371 -6.85 12.92 -18.87
CA ALA A 371 -6.34 13.69 -17.73
C ALA A 371 -4.93 14.29 -17.91
N PHE A 372 -4.21 13.94 -18.98
CA PHE A 372 -2.83 14.39 -19.25
C PHE A 372 -2.61 14.90 -20.69
N ALA A 373 -3.51 14.58 -21.61
CA ALA A 373 -3.54 15.24 -22.91
C ALA A 373 -3.70 16.74 -22.70
N ALA A 374 -2.90 17.54 -23.41
CA ALA A 374 -3.17 18.97 -23.49
C ALA A 374 -4.60 19.18 -24.04
N PRO A 375 -5.34 20.21 -23.60
CA PRO A 375 -6.61 20.54 -24.23
C PRO A 375 -6.39 20.67 -25.73
N GLN A 376 -7.03 19.81 -26.52
CA GLN A 376 -7.03 19.99 -27.96
C GLN A 376 -7.69 21.34 -28.22
N ALA A 377 -6.92 22.27 -28.78
CA ALA A 377 -7.54 23.40 -29.46
C ALA A 377 -8.34 22.79 -30.60
N ASP A 378 -9.66 23.00 -30.61
CA ASP A 378 -10.57 22.45 -31.63
C ASP A 378 -10.14 22.92 -33.02
N THR A 379 -9.34 22.11 -33.71
CA THR A 379 -8.97 22.34 -35.11
C THR A 379 -9.88 21.54 -36.03
N ALA A 380 -10.55 22.26 -36.93
CA ALA A 380 -11.43 21.78 -37.98
C ALA A 380 -12.84 21.29 -37.55
N HIS A 381 -13.72 22.28 -37.32
CA HIS A 381 -14.91 22.31 -38.17
C HIS A 381 -14.66 23.34 -39.28
N ASP A 382 -14.68 22.89 -40.54
CA ASP A 382 -14.43 23.73 -41.71
C ASP A 382 -15.60 24.70 -41.96
N PRO A 383 -15.39 25.81 -42.70
CA PRO A 383 -16.38 26.88 -42.85
C PRO A 383 -17.40 26.65 -43.99
N GLU A 384 -18.47 27.44 -43.93
CA GLU A 384 -19.62 27.51 -44.86
C GLU A 384 -20.67 26.39 -44.68
N ALA A 385 -21.98 26.67 -44.66
CA ALA A 385 -22.71 27.65 -45.48
C ALA A 385 -23.43 28.79 -44.73
N LYS A 386 -23.53 29.93 -45.43
CA LYS A 386 -24.28 31.14 -45.02
C LYS A 386 -25.79 30.98 -45.20
N PRO A 387 -26.60 31.54 -44.27
CA PRO A 387 -27.86 32.19 -44.61
C PRO A 387 -27.66 33.71 -44.82
N ALA A 388 -28.48 34.31 -45.69
CA ALA A 388 -28.44 35.74 -46.02
C ALA A 388 -28.98 36.64 -44.87
N PRO A 389 -28.63 37.94 -44.82
CA PRO A 389 -28.86 38.77 -43.63
C PRO A 389 -30.27 39.36 -43.55
N ALA A 390 -30.84 39.39 -42.34
CA ALA A 390 -32.04 40.17 -42.00
C ALA A 390 -31.67 41.42 -41.18
N ASN A 391 -32.32 42.54 -41.49
CA ASN A 391 -31.94 43.88 -41.02
C ASN A 391 -32.08 44.10 -39.51
N LYS A 392 -31.14 44.87 -38.93
CA LYS A 392 -31.36 45.62 -37.67
C LYS A 392 -32.27 46.82 -37.91
N PRO A 393 -33.23 47.09 -37.02
CA PRO A 393 -33.66 48.45 -36.70
C PRO A 393 -32.74 49.05 -35.62
N ALA A 394 -32.37 50.31 -35.76
CA ALA A 394 -31.56 51.03 -34.79
C ALA A 394 -32.40 51.60 -33.63
N ALA A 395 -31.73 51.88 -32.50
CA ALA A 395 -32.34 52.36 -31.26
C ALA A 395 -33.02 53.74 -31.37
N LYS A 396 -33.93 54.05 -30.42
CA LYS A 396 -34.17 55.42 -29.92
C LYS A 396 -34.91 55.50 -28.58
N LYS A 397 -34.38 56.39 -27.72
CA LYS A 397 -35.04 57.16 -26.64
C LYS A 397 -35.62 56.45 -25.40
N ALA A 398 -35.00 56.74 -24.25
CA ALA A 398 -35.71 56.99 -22.98
C ALA A 398 -36.42 58.37 -23.04
N PRO A 399 -37.38 58.70 -22.14
CA PRO A 399 -37.03 59.18 -20.78
C PRO A 399 -38.05 58.94 -19.64
N ALA A 400 -37.64 59.26 -18.40
CA ALA A 400 -38.46 59.80 -17.28
C ALA A 400 -39.58 58.90 -16.66
N LYS A 401 -40.01 59.06 -15.39
CA LYS A 401 -39.49 59.60 -14.11
C LYS A 401 -40.49 59.19 -13.00
N ALA A 402 -40.22 59.55 -11.73
CA ALA A 402 -41.06 59.40 -10.53
C ALA A 402 -41.18 57.95 -10.00
N ASP A 403 -40.63 57.61 -8.83
CA ASP A 403 -40.95 58.07 -7.46
C ASP A 403 -42.22 57.41 -6.90
N LEU A 404 -42.07 56.57 -5.87
CA LEU A 404 -42.58 56.82 -4.51
C LEU A 404 -42.21 55.68 -3.55
N ALA A 405 -42.10 55.99 -2.27
CA ALA A 405 -41.66 55.09 -1.19
C ALA A 405 -42.84 54.58 -0.34
N HIS A 406 -42.64 53.43 0.33
CA HIS A 406 -43.06 53.11 1.70
C HIS A 406 -42.41 51.75 2.06
N ASP A 407 -41.60 51.59 3.10
CA ASP A 407 -41.92 51.62 4.55
C ASP A 407 -43.08 50.70 4.96
N GLN A 408 -42.78 49.60 5.67
CA GLN A 408 -43.05 49.48 7.12
C GLN A 408 -42.57 48.14 7.74
N GLU A 409 -42.47 48.14 9.07
CA GLU A 409 -41.81 47.12 9.92
C GLU A 409 -42.75 46.06 10.56
N ALA A 410 -42.13 44.97 11.04
CA ALA A 410 -42.36 44.26 12.32
C ALA A 410 -43.73 43.64 12.73
N LYS A 411 -43.68 42.29 12.95
CA LYS A 411 -44.04 41.49 14.19
C LYS A 411 -45.41 41.70 14.91
N PRO A 412 -45.87 40.85 15.89
CA PRO A 412 -45.33 39.60 16.49
C PRO A 412 -46.34 38.39 16.55
N ALA A 413 -46.02 37.35 17.34
CA ALA A 413 -46.79 36.08 17.58
C ALA A 413 -47.93 36.20 18.64
N PRO A 414 -48.76 35.15 18.92
CA PRO A 414 -48.44 34.20 20.03
C PRO A 414 -49.06 32.75 20.08
N VAL A 415 -48.30 31.80 20.65
CA VAL A 415 -48.61 30.76 21.70
C VAL A 415 -49.95 29.97 21.75
N LYS A 416 -49.90 28.60 21.78
CA LYS A 416 -50.42 27.70 22.88
C LYS A 416 -50.24 26.16 22.65
N LYS A 417 -50.04 25.42 23.77
CA LYS A 417 -50.19 23.95 24.01
C LYS A 417 -51.41 23.76 24.98
N PRO A 418 -51.79 22.56 25.54
CA PRO A 418 -51.32 21.16 25.41
C PRO A 418 -52.45 20.09 25.26
N ALA A 419 -52.09 18.80 25.13
CA ALA A 419 -52.94 17.66 25.55
C ALA A 419 -52.11 16.38 25.85
N THR A 420 -52.64 15.51 26.73
CA THR A 420 -51.96 14.33 27.33
C THR A 420 -52.61 12.99 26.97
N ARG A 421 -51.85 11.90 26.85
CA ARG A 421 -52.29 10.53 27.27
C ARG A 421 -51.13 9.52 27.41
N LYS A 422 -51.34 8.56 28.32
CA LYS A 422 -50.50 7.40 28.73
C LYS A 422 -51.48 6.39 29.40
N PRO A 423 -51.18 5.10 29.70
CA PRO A 423 -50.34 4.08 29.04
C PRO A 423 -51.17 2.88 28.48
N ALA A 424 -50.51 1.96 27.76
CA ALA A 424 -50.81 0.51 27.79
C ALA A 424 -49.46 -0.23 27.62
N ALA A 425 -48.95 -1.06 28.52
CA ALA A 425 -49.51 -2.26 29.16
C ALA A 425 -49.53 -3.48 28.21
N SER A 426 -48.42 -4.22 28.17
CA SER A 426 -48.27 -5.48 27.43
C SER A 426 -47.96 -6.64 28.39
N LYS A 427 -48.84 -7.65 28.47
CA LYS A 427 -48.54 -8.97 29.08
C LYS A 427 -49.41 -10.08 28.48
N SER A 428 -48.82 -11.27 28.39
CA SER A 428 -49.47 -12.60 28.20
C SER A 428 -50.02 -12.88 26.78
N THR A 429 -50.00 -14.11 26.23
CA THR A 429 -49.39 -15.38 26.70
C THR A 429 -49.21 -16.42 25.56
N ALA A 430 -48.15 -17.22 25.66
CA ALA A 430 -48.11 -18.69 25.48
C ALA A 430 -48.61 -19.40 24.18
N SER A 431 -47.62 -19.92 23.42
CA SER A 431 -47.34 -21.38 23.28
C SER A 431 -47.75 -22.17 22.02
N LYS A 432 -46.86 -23.16 21.73
CA LYS A 432 -46.87 -24.26 20.75
C LYS A 432 -46.69 -23.90 19.26
N SER A 433 -45.98 -24.66 18.41
CA SER A 433 -44.93 -25.71 18.49
C SER A 433 -45.03 -26.53 17.20
N ALA A 434 -44.06 -26.43 16.30
CA ALA A 434 -43.81 -27.44 15.25
C ALA A 434 -42.32 -27.38 14.86
N ALA A 435 -41.73 -28.54 14.55
CA ALA A 435 -40.28 -28.73 14.56
C ALA A 435 -39.61 -28.61 13.17
N ALA A 436 -38.31 -28.31 13.18
CA ALA A 436 -37.39 -28.52 12.06
C ALA A 436 -36.46 -29.71 12.36
N PRO A 437 -36.13 -30.56 11.38
CA PRO A 437 -35.24 -31.69 11.60
C PRO A 437 -33.76 -31.29 11.53
N LYS A 438 -32.96 -31.84 12.46
CA LYS A 438 -31.50 -32.01 12.30
C LYS A 438 -31.22 -33.42 11.77
N PRO A 439 -30.07 -33.68 11.16
CA PRO A 439 -29.41 -34.97 11.20
C PRO A 439 -28.38 -35.02 12.35
N ASP A 440 -28.54 -35.97 13.27
CA ASP A 440 -27.54 -36.29 14.30
C ASP A 440 -26.66 -37.48 13.87
N VAL A 441 -25.51 -37.62 14.54
CA VAL A 441 -24.51 -38.69 14.34
C VAL A 441 -24.74 -39.82 15.36
N ALA A 442 -24.58 -41.09 14.94
CA ALA A 442 -24.40 -42.23 15.86
C ALA A 442 -23.52 -43.36 15.26
N HIS A 443 -22.63 -43.90 16.10
CA HIS A 443 -21.87 -45.17 15.97
C HIS A 443 -22.80 -46.40 16.08
N ASP A 444 -22.48 -47.67 15.75
CA ASP A 444 -21.28 -48.43 15.24
C ASP A 444 -21.82 -49.69 14.47
N PRO A 445 -21.17 -50.89 14.25
CA PRO A 445 -19.84 -51.40 14.64
C PRO A 445 -19.03 -52.13 13.51
N GLU A 446 -17.93 -52.80 13.92
CA GLU A 446 -17.25 -53.98 13.33
C GLU A 446 -17.03 -54.10 11.80
N ALA A 447 -15.77 -53.97 11.34
CA ALA A 447 -14.86 -55.13 11.21
C ALA A 447 -13.54 -54.85 10.42
N LYS A 448 -12.41 -55.14 11.09
CA LYS A 448 -11.04 -55.43 10.58
C LYS A 448 -10.18 -54.30 9.95
N PRO A 449 -8.87 -54.22 10.28
CA PRO A 449 -8.03 -53.04 9.97
C PRO A 449 -7.03 -53.23 8.81
N ALA A 450 -6.64 -52.11 8.19
CA ALA A 450 -5.43 -52.04 7.35
C ALA A 450 -4.16 -51.97 8.23
N PRO A 451 -3.02 -52.59 7.81
CA PRO A 451 -1.87 -52.77 8.68
C PRO A 451 -0.99 -51.52 8.80
N ARG A 452 -0.79 -51.04 10.05
CA ARG A 452 0.39 -50.24 10.40
C ARG A 452 1.64 -51.13 10.37
N ARG A 453 2.69 -50.67 9.70
CA ARG A 453 4.06 -51.16 9.93
C ARG A 453 4.78 -50.25 10.93
N THR A 454 5.26 -50.82 12.03
CA THR A 454 6.18 -50.18 12.96
C THR A 454 7.44 -51.02 13.15
N ALA A 455 8.59 -50.36 12.96
CA ALA A 455 9.90 -50.61 13.57
C ALA A 455 10.52 -52.03 13.62
N ALA A 456 11.71 -52.16 13.03
CA ALA A 456 12.75 -53.08 13.49
C ALA A 456 14.14 -52.40 13.45
N ARG A 457 15.02 -52.80 14.40
CA ARG A 457 16.30 -52.17 14.74
C ARG A 457 17.42 -52.37 13.69
N LYS A 458 18.22 -51.31 13.44
CA LYS A 458 19.62 -51.05 13.94
C LYS A 458 20.61 -52.26 14.03
N PRO A 459 21.95 -52.02 14.02
CA PRO A 459 22.83 -51.53 12.96
C PRO A 459 24.04 -52.49 12.69
N ALA A 460 24.90 -52.17 11.71
CA ALA A 460 26.28 -52.69 11.67
C ALA A 460 27.24 -51.60 11.15
N ALA A 461 28.44 -51.52 11.73
CA ALA A 461 29.45 -50.51 11.40
C ALA A 461 30.82 -51.17 11.11
N LYS A 462 31.55 -50.59 10.16
CA LYS A 462 33.02 -50.56 9.96
C LYS A 462 33.26 -49.49 8.87
N ALA A 463 33.99 -48.39 9.06
CA ALA A 463 35.40 -48.23 9.47
C ALA A 463 36.36 -48.80 8.41
N ALA A 464 37.38 -48.09 7.89
CA ALA A 464 37.83 -46.70 8.13
C ALA A 464 38.80 -46.24 7.01
N ALA A 465 39.46 -45.09 7.24
CA ALA A 465 40.53 -44.44 6.47
C ALA A 465 40.10 -43.61 5.24
N ALA A 466 40.72 -42.48 4.88
CA ALA A 466 41.51 -41.40 5.53
C ALA A 466 42.30 -40.69 4.40
N GLU A 467 42.86 -39.50 4.69
CA GLU A 467 43.77 -38.71 3.83
C GLU A 467 43.17 -38.06 2.57
N ALA A 468 43.66 -36.91 2.09
CA ALA A 468 44.33 -35.79 2.76
C ALA A 468 44.26 -34.54 1.83
N HIS A 469 44.20 -33.33 2.39
CA HIS A 469 44.43 -32.10 1.62
C HIS A 469 45.93 -31.83 1.47
N PRO A 470 46.42 -31.45 0.28
CA PRO A 470 47.70 -30.76 0.16
C PRO A 470 47.48 -29.23 0.25
N GLN A 471 48.18 -28.60 1.20
CA GLN A 471 48.53 -27.18 1.09
C GLN A 471 49.78 -27.03 0.22
N THR A 472 49.86 -25.94 -0.54
CA THR A 472 51.16 -25.38 -0.95
C THR A 472 51.16 -23.87 -0.74
N ASP A 473 52.16 -23.39 -0.01
CA ASP A 473 52.43 -21.97 0.19
C ASP A 473 53.02 -21.32 -1.07
N THR A 474 52.73 -20.04 -1.30
CA THR A 474 53.79 -19.03 -1.50
C THR A 474 53.23 -17.62 -1.31
N ALA A 475 54.06 -16.71 -0.79
CA ALA A 475 53.65 -15.42 -0.25
C ALA A 475 53.84 -14.25 -1.23
N ALA A 476 53.08 -13.14 -1.05
CA ALA A 476 53.64 -11.88 -0.53
C ALA A 476 52.70 -10.65 -0.59
N LYS A 477 52.81 -9.80 0.45
CA LYS A 477 52.49 -8.35 0.53
C LYS A 477 51.04 -7.87 0.35
N ALA A 478 50.46 -7.48 1.49
CA ALA A 478 49.55 -6.33 1.62
C ALA A 478 50.15 -5.31 2.62
N PRO A 479 49.93 -3.98 2.48
CA PRO A 479 50.48 -2.97 3.38
C PRO A 479 49.65 -2.74 4.65
N ALA A 480 50.26 -2.13 5.66
CA ALA A 480 49.81 -2.15 7.05
C ALA A 480 48.84 -1.03 7.47
N ALA A 481 47.99 -1.34 8.45
CA ALA A 481 47.25 -0.37 9.27
C ALA A 481 47.67 -0.51 10.75
N LYS A 482 47.82 0.62 11.46
CA LYS A 482 48.36 0.68 12.84
C LYS A 482 47.30 0.33 13.90
N LYS A 483 47.71 -0.34 14.98
CA LYS A 483 47.00 -0.41 16.28
C LYS A 483 47.92 0.11 17.41
N PRO A 484 47.39 0.64 18.53
CA PRO A 484 48.18 1.28 19.57
C PRO A 484 48.77 0.28 20.58
N ALA A 485 49.82 0.70 21.28
CA ALA A 485 50.54 -0.11 22.25
C ALA A 485 50.01 0.06 23.69
N ALA A 486 50.06 -1.02 24.48
CA ALA A 486 49.91 -1.01 25.92
C ALA A 486 51.22 -1.46 26.61
N ARG A 487 51.54 -0.92 27.79
CA ARG A 487 52.67 -1.35 28.63
C ARG A 487 52.23 -1.62 30.07
N LYS A 488 52.92 -2.57 30.72
CA LYS A 488 52.62 -3.17 32.04
C LYS A 488 53.21 -2.38 33.24
N PRO A 489 52.79 -2.67 34.49
CA PRO A 489 53.14 -1.90 35.69
C PRO A 489 54.34 -2.46 36.50
N ALA A 490 54.82 -1.67 37.48
CA ALA A 490 55.76 -2.03 38.55
C ALA A 490 55.40 -1.29 39.88
N ALA A 491 56.04 -1.62 41.02
CA ALA A 491 55.37 -1.55 42.34
C ALA A 491 56.08 -0.86 43.54
N LYS A 492 55.24 -0.43 44.52
CA LYS A 492 55.38 -0.37 46.01
C LYS A 492 56.39 0.54 46.76
N LYS A 493 55.78 1.42 47.60
CA LYS A 493 56.11 1.83 49.02
C LYS A 493 57.37 2.69 49.30
N PRO A 494 57.52 3.33 50.52
CA PRO A 494 56.75 3.22 51.78
C PRO A 494 56.07 4.54 52.27
N ALA A 495 55.79 4.68 53.58
CA ALA A 495 54.78 5.59 54.16
C ALA A 495 55.23 6.39 55.40
N ALA A 496 54.55 7.50 55.71
CA ALA A 496 54.49 8.21 57.01
C ALA A 496 53.17 9.01 57.09
N LYS A 497 52.25 8.66 58.01
CA LYS A 497 51.99 9.22 59.36
C LYS A 497 51.15 10.52 59.40
N LYS A 498 50.13 10.50 60.27
CA LYS A 498 49.02 11.46 60.46
C LYS A 498 49.13 12.09 61.86
N PRO A 499 48.84 13.39 62.08
CA PRO A 499 48.68 13.97 63.43
C PRO A 499 47.29 13.71 64.03
N ALA A 500 47.19 13.84 65.35
CA ALA A 500 46.01 13.50 66.15
C ALA A 500 44.96 14.63 66.24
N ALA A 501 43.77 14.26 66.73
CA ALA A 501 42.79 15.20 67.28
C ALA A 501 43.03 15.39 68.80
N PRO A 502 42.49 16.46 69.41
CA PRO A 502 42.18 16.50 70.84
C PRO A 502 40.66 16.36 71.10
N GLU A 503 40.33 15.87 72.30
CA GLU A 503 38.96 15.73 72.83
C GLU A 503 38.50 16.98 73.60
N GLY A 504 37.19 17.04 73.88
CA GLY A 504 36.54 18.00 74.79
C GLY A 504 35.21 18.52 74.21
N GLY A 505 34.10 18.58 74.93
CA GLY A 505 33.80 18.16 76.29
C GLY A 505 32.49 18.82 76.78
N ASP A 506 31.63 18.05 77.46
CA ASP A 506 30.40 18.42 78.20
C ASP A 506 29.67 19.76 77.94
N LYS A 507 28.42 19.67 77.45
CA LYS A 507 27.22 19.73 78.32
C LYS A 507 25.91 19.38 77.59
#